data_AF-A0A7C5M7F6-F1
#
_entry.id   AF-A0A7C5M7F6-F1
#
_cell.length_a   1.000
_cell.length_b   1.000
_cell.length_c   1.000
_cell.angle_alpha   90.00
_cell.angle_beta   90.00
_cell.angle_gamma   90.00
#
_symmetry.space_group_name_H-M   'P 1'
#
loop_
_entity.id
_entity.type
_entity.pdbx_description
1 polymer ?
#
loop_
_entity_poly.entity_id
_entity_poly.type
_entity_poly.pdbx_seq_one_letter_code
_entity_poly.pdbx_strand_id
1 'polypeptide(L)' 'MTYIIKGSGLTIEDVVRVARNGEKVELHPDALARIKTCRAMLEKKIEANEIMYGVNTGIGEFSEVVLNDDQVKEF' A
#
# COMPACT_ATOMS: atom_id res chain seq x y z
N MET A 1 -12.09 4.19 22.63
CA MET A 1 -10.81 4.86 22.31
C MET A 1 -10.43 4.44 20.89
N THR A 2 -9.66 5.25 20.16
CA THR A 2 -9.28 4.98 18.76
C THR A 2 -7.77 4.87 18.70
N TYR A 3 -7.25 3.80 18.10
CA TYR A 3 -5.83 3.64 17.85
C TYR A 3 -5.41 4.43 16.59
N ILE A 4 -4.37 5.26 16.73
CA ILE A 4 -3.86 6.10 15.64
C ILE A 4 -2.67 5.42 14.97
N ILE A 5 -2.83 5.00 13.72
CA ILE A 5 -1.79 4.36 12.93
C ILE A 5 -0.83 5.41 12.39
N LYS A 6 0.41 5.39 12.88
CA LYS A 6 1.49 6.34 12.50
C LYS A 6 2.44 5.79 11.43
N GLY A 7 2.44 4.47 11.21
CA GLY A 7 3.34 3.76 10.29
C GLY A 7 4.57 3.11 10.95
N SER A 8 4.75 3.28 12.26
CA SER A 8 5.79 2.62 13.06
C SER A 8 5.35 2.56 14.53
N GLY A 9 6.04 1.73 15.33
CA GLY A 9 5.82 1.65 16.77
C GLY A 9 4.56 0.90 17.21
N LEU A 10 3.99 0.07 16.34
CA LEU A 10 2.89 -0.83 16.68
C LEU A 10 3.37 -1.89 17.68
N THR A 11 2.67 -2.05 18.80
CA THR A 11 2.95 -3.13 19.77
C THR A 11 1.98 -4.31 19.62
N ILE A 12 2.31 -5.44 20.24
CA ILE A 12 1.43 -6.62 20.26
C ILE A 12 0.12 -6.30 20.98
N GLU A 13 0.19 -5.52 22.06
CA GLU A 13 -0.96 -5.10 22.85
C GLU A 13 -1.92 -4.25 22.02
N ASP A 14 -1.39 -3.32 21.21
CA ASP A 14 -2.18 -2.52 20.29
C ASP A 14 -2.95 -3.41 19.30
N VAL A 15 -2.28 -4.42 18.73
CA VAL A 15 -2.90 -5.40 17.82
C VAL A 15 -4.01 -6.18 18.52
N VAL A 16 -3.78 -6.64 19.75
CA VAL A 16 -4.78 -7.36 20.54
C VAL A 16 -6.02 -6.48 20.78
N ARG A 17 -5.84 -5.22 21.17
CA ARG A 17 -6.97 -4.31 21.42
C ARG A 17 -7.81 -4.06 20.17
N VAL A 18 -7.17 -3.89 19.01
CA VAL A 18 -7.89 -3.73 17.75
C VAL A 18 -8.57 -5.03 17.31
N ALA A 19 -7.81 -6.12 17.18
CA ALA A 19 -8.29 -7.35 16.55
C ALA A 19 -9.26 -8.16 17.42
N ARG A 20 -9.09 -8.16 18.74
CA ARG A 20 -9.92 -8.96 19.66
C ARG A 20 -10.97 -8.14 20.39
N ASN A 21 -10.67 -6.88 20.68
CA ASN A 21 -11.56 -6.02 21.47
C ASN A 21 -12.29 -4.96 20.63
N GLY A 22 -12.08 -4.93 19.31
CA GLY A 22 -12.79 -4.05 18.38
C GLY A 22 -12.46 -2.58 18.55
N GLU A 23 -11.27 -2.24 19.03
CA GLU A 23 -10.83 -0.84 19.10
C GLU A 23 -10.81 -0.22 17.68
N LYS A 24 -11.45 0.95 17.51
CA LYS A 24 -11.46 1.65 16.22
C LYS A 24 -10.06 2.10 15.84
N VAL A 25 -9.79 2.20 14.54
CA VAL A 25 -8.51 2.69 14.02
C VAL A 25 -8.71 3.91 13.12
N GLU A 26 -7.75 4.82 13.17
CA GLU A 26 -7.66 5.98 12.28
C GLU A 26 -6.22 6.18 11.83
N LEU A 27 -6.03 6.78 10.65
CA LEU A 27 -4.70 7.13 10.15
C LEU A 27 -4.25 8.46 10.75
N HIS A 28 -2.98 8.52 11.16
CA HIS A 28 -2.36 9.80 11.45
C HIS A 28 -2.31 10.67 10.17
N PRO A 29 -2.56 11.99 10.26
CA PRO A 29 -2.50 12.88 9.09
C PRO A 29 -1.18 12.77 8.29
N ASP A 30 -0.04 12.71 8.99
CA ASP A 30 1.26 12.54 8.34
C ASP A 30 1.42 11.19 7.64
N ALA A 31 0.82 10.12 8.17
CA ALA A 31 0.84 8.82 7.51
C ALA A 31 0.03 8.87 6.20
N LEU A 32 -1.14 9.51 6.24
CA LEU A 32 -1.95 9.76 5.05
C LEU A 32 -1.20 10.62 4.01
N ALA A 33 -0.48 11.65 4.45
CA ALA A 33 0.34 12.48 3.57
C ALA A 33 1.43 11.66 2.87
N ARG A 34 2.15 10.80 3.60
CA ARG A 34 3.18 9.91 3.01
C ARG A 34 2.60 8.92 2.00
N ILE A 35 1.43 8.34 2.28
CA ILE A 35 0.73 7.44 1.36
C ILE A 35 0.41 8.17 0.04
N LYS A 36 -0.14 9.39 0.12
CA LYS A 36 -0.47 10.20 -1.06
C LYS A 36 0.78 10.55 -1.88
N THR A 37 1.87 10.95 -1.22
CA THR A 37 3.14 11.24 -1.90
C THR A 37 3.71 10.00 -2.60
N CYS A 38 3.67 8.84 -1.94
CA CYS A 38 4.10 7.58 -2.53
C CYS A 38 3.26 7.22 -3.77
N ARG A 39 1.93 7.35 -3.68
CA ARG A 39 1.04 7.09 -4.82
C ARG A 39 1.34 8.02 -6.00
N ALA A 40 1.50 9.32 -5.76
CA ALA A 40 1.81 10.27 -6.82
C ALA A 40 3.17 9.99 -7.51
N MET A 41 4.15 9.48 -6.77
CA MET A 41 5.43 9.03 -7.33
C MET A 41 5.24 7.79 -8.22
N LEU A 42 4.44 6.81 -7.78
CA LEU A 42 4.13 5.62 -8.58
C LEU A 42 3.41 5.97 -9.89
N GLU A 43 2.40 6.86 -9.85
CA GLU A 43 1.68 7.29 -11.07
C GLU A 43 2.64 7.84 -12.12
N LYS A 44 3.58 8.72 -11.73
CA LYS A 44 4.58 9.28 -12.64
C LYS A 44 5.47 8.21 -13.28
N LYS A 45 5.81 7.16 -12.54
CA LYS A 45 6.62 6.05 -13.04
C LYS A 45 5.85 5.19 -14.03
N ILE A 46 4.55 4.96 -13.78
CA ILE A 46 3.65 4.26 -14.70
C ILE A 46 3.53 5.05 -16.01
N GLU A 47 3.27 6.36 -15.93
CA GLU A 47 3.20 7.24 -17.12
C GLU A 47 4.51 7.26 -17.92
N ALA A 48 5.66 7.16 -17.23
CA ALA A 48 6.97 7.06 -17.85
C ALA A 48 7.28 5.66 -18.42
N ASN A 49 6.35 4.70 -18.36
CA ASN A 49 6.52 3.31 -18.75
C ASN A 49 7.71 2.61 -18.06
N GLU A 50 7.99 2.98 -16.81
CA GLU A 50 8.98 2.27 -15.99
C GLU A 50 8.48 0.86 -15.65
N ILE A 51 9.31 -0.17 -15.85
CA ILE A 51 8.98 -1.56 -15.51
C ILE A 51 9.15 -1.75 -13.99
N MET A 52 8.07 -2.15 -13.33
CA MET A 52 7.98 -2.24 -11.87
C MET A 52 7.27 -3.52 -11.42
N TYR A 53 8.00 -4.34 -10.64
CA TYR A 53 7.52 -5.61 -10.13
C TYR A 53 6.19 -5.49 -9.36
N GLY A 54 5.17 -6.25 -9.79
CA GLY A 54 3.85 -6.26 -9.15
C GLY A 54 3.05 -4.96 -9.31
N VAL A 55 3.48 -4.07 -10.21
CA VAL A 55 2.72 -2.87 -10.61
C VAL A 55 2.26 -3.00 -12.07
N ASN A 56 3.21 -3.17 -13.00
CA ASN A 56 2.94 -3.41 -14.41
C ASN A 56 3.68 -4.66 -14.93
N THR A 57 4.07 -5.55 -14.01
CA THR A 57 4.52 -6.89 -14.34
C THR A 57 3.67 -7.92 -13.59
N GLY A 58 3.75 -9.18 -14.01
CA GLY A 58 3.31 -10.28 -13.16
C GLY A 58 4.12 -10.39 -11.86
N ILE A 59 3.72 -11.34 -11.00
CA ILE A 59 4.40 -11.69 -9.76
C ILE A 59 4.99 -13.10 -9.84
N GLY A 60 6.02 -13.39 -9.03
CA GLY A 60 6.65 -14.70 -8.99
C GLY A 60 7.22 -15.13 -10.35
N GLU A 61 6.78 -16.28 -10.87
CA GLU A 61 7.22 -16.82 -12.16
C GLU A 61 6.91 -15.87 -13.33
N PHE A 62 5.90 -15.01 -13.21
CA PHE A 62 5.54 -14.03 -14.25
C PHE A 62 6.19 -12.65 -14.06
N SER A 63 7.20 -12.54 -13.19
CA SER A 63 7.87 -11.27 -12.88
C SER A 63 8.53 -10.58 -14.08
N GLU A 64 8.88 -11.35 -15.12
CA GLU A 64 9.48 -10.84 -16.36
C GLU A 64 8.45 -10.45 -17.42
N VAL A 65 7.16 -10.70 -17.18
CA VAL A 65 6.08 -10.39 -18.12
C VAL A 65 5.54 -8.99 -17.81
N VAL A 66 5.73 -8.06 -18.74
CA VAL A 66 5.10 -6.72 -18.70
C VAL A 66 3.64 -6.84 -19.08
N LEU A 67 2.76 -6.33 -18.22
CA LEU A 67 1.32 -6.30 -18.40
C LEU A 67 0.92 -5.00 -19.11
N ASN A 68 -0.05 -5.08 -20.01
CA ASN A 68 -0.69 -3.88 -20.57
C ASN A 68 -1.75 -3.31 -19.60
N ASP A 69 -2.25 -2.11 -19.89
CA ASP A 69 -3.19 -1.39 -19.01
C ASP A 69 -4.48 -2.16 -18.69
N ASP A 70 -4.98 -2.98 -19.62
CA ASP A 70 -6.18 -3.77 -19.40
C ASP A 70 -5.88 -4.97 -18.50
N GLN A 71 -4.73 -5.62 -18.70
CA GLN A 71 -4.24 -6.69 -17.83
C GLN A 71 -3.93 -6.20 -16.41
N VAL A 72 -3.42 -4.97 -16.25
CA VAL A 72 -3.16 -4.36 -14.93
C VAL A 72 -4.45 -4.09 -14.15
N LYS A 73 -5.58 -3.80 -14.82
CA LYS A 73 -6.88 -3.57 -14.15
C LYS A 73 -7.56 -4.86 -13.70
N GLU A 74 -7.31 -5.95 -14.41
CA GLU A 74 -7.87 -7.28 -14.10
C GLU A 74 -7.09 -8.02 -13.01
N PHE A 75 -5.85 -7.61 -12.76
CA PHE A 75 -4.96 -8.12 -11.72
C PHE A 75 -5.22 -7.45 -10.36
#